data_AF-A0A8T4PWF7-F1
#
_entry.id   AF-A0A8T4PWF7-F1
#
_cell.length_a   1.000
_cell.length_b   1.000
_cell.length_c   1.000
_cell.angle_alpha   90.00
_cell.angle_beta   90.00
_cell.angle_gamma   90.00
#
_symmetry.space_group_name_H-M   'P 1'
#
loop_
_entity.id
_entity.type
_entity.pdbx_description
1 polymer ?
#
loop_
_entity_poly.entity_id
_entity_poly.type
_entity_poly.pdbx_seq_one_letter_code
_entity_poly.pdbx_strand_id
1 'polypeptide(L)'
;MSDDKPNINEVLARASLIKFEELSKAVLDNIRDIWLKAKTRSGFTPTPEEAERLKRIAKNITYQSFKSCVGSTPYLRFIKVGLMLYELMTEGNLDRIKEIKDEIYNSKYNITALKIIHIASTGVLLNTLEYLINLRDERQLSKYAVSLEFEKILVLWNNIAIPVQKDDDWEKIIEVIKSKVMNNSPLIVLYASQSAVKVAHSVVVEVGKQNLCQNKYFPWSKNLIYKSLEQYICIFYKIDGDWETPFG
;
A
#
# COMPACT_ATOMS: atom_id res chain seq x y z
N MET A 1 14.45 -40.08 63.24
CA MET A 1 13.86 -39.05 62.37
C MET A 1 15.03 -38.28 61.79
N SER A 2 15.39 -38.54 60.53
CA SER A 2 16.49 -37.83 59.88
C SER A 2 16.03 -36.44 59.50
N ASP A 3 16.58 -35.42 60.16
CA ASP A 3 16.52 -34.04 59.69
C ASP A 3 17.45 -33.92 58.48
N ASP A 4 16.95 -34.34 57.30
CA ASP A 4 17.58 -34.02 56.01
C ASP A 4 17.42 -32.52 55.77
N LYS A 5 18.34 -31.74 56.34
CA LYS A 5 18.46 -30.32 56.03
C LYS A 5 18.79 -30.20 54.55
N PRO A 6 17.98 -29.46 53.76
CA PRO A 6 18.18 -29.36 52.33
C PRO A 6 19.57 -28.78 52.04
N ASN A 7 20.31 -29.45 51.14
CA ASN A 7 21.64 -29.03 50.75
C ASN A 7 21.58 -27.59 50.22
N ILE A 8 22.23 -26.65 50.92
CA ILE A 8 22.22 -25.22 50.60
C ILE A 8 22.60 -24.96 49.14
N ASN A 9 23.51 -25.74 48.57
CA ASN A 9 23.90 -25.59 47.17
C ASN A 9 22.76 -25.97 46.21
N GLU A 10 21.93 -26.95 46.57
CA GLU A 10 20.78 -27.37 45.76
C GLU A 10 19.64 -26.34 45.85
N VAL A 11 19.42 -25.76 47.03
CA VAL A 11 18.45 -24.67 47.24
C VAL A 11 18.88 -23.42 46.45
N LEU A 12 20.15 -23.05 46.53
CA LEU A 12 20.70 -21.91 45.77
C LEU A 12 20.63 -22.16 44.26
N ALA A 13 20.99 -23.36 43.79
CA ALA A 13 20.89 -23.70 42.37
C ALA A 13 19.45 -23.61 41.85
N ARG A 14 18.46 -24.12 42.61
CA ARG A 14 17.03 -23.98 42.25
C ARG A 14 16.57 -22.53 42.26
N ALA A 15 16.95 -21.74 43.25
CA ALA A 15 16.61 -20.32 43.31
C ALA A 15 17.23 -19.53 42.15
N SER A 16 18.48 -19.82 41.78
CA SER A 16 19.14 -19.23 40.61
C SER A 16 18.46 -19.63 39.30
N LEU A 17 18.05 -20.90 39.14
CA LEU A 17 17.32 -21.37 37.96
C LEU A 17 15.97 -20.68 37.83
N ILE A 18 15.18 -20.62 38.90
CA ILE A 18 13.88 -19.90 38.93
C ILE A 18 14.10 -18.44 38.55
N LYS A 19 15.14 -17.79 39.11
CA LYS A 19 15.42 -16.39 38.78
C LYS A 19 15.84 -16.19 37.34
N PHE A 20 16.62 -17.11 36.78
CA PHE A 20 17.00 -17.11 35.38
C PHE A 20 15.77 -17.31 34.46
N GLU A 21 14.86 -18.22 34.80
CA GLU A 21 13.61 -18.44 34.07
C GLU A 21 12.69 -17.22 34.12
N GLU A 22 12.54 -16.58 35.29
CA GLU A 22 11.79 -15.32 35.44
C GLU A 22 12.37 -14.20 34.59
N LEU A 23 13.70 -14.01 34.63
CA LEU A 23 14.39 -13.00 33.84
C LEU A 23 14.26 -13.28 32.35
N SER A 24 14.41 -14.55 31.94
CA SER A 24 14.25 -14.98 30.55
C SER A 24 12.83 -14.72 30.06
N LYS A 25 11.81 -15.03 30.88
CA LYS A 25 10.41 -14.74 30.58
C LYS A 25 10.17 -13.23 30.45
N ALA A 26 10.67 -12.42 31.38
CA ALA A 26 10.53 -10.97 31.33
C ALA A 26 11.20 -10.36 30.08
N VAL A 27 12.37 -10.87 29.68
CA VAL A 27 13.05 -10.48 28.44
C VAL A 27 12.23 -10.88 27.22
N LEU A 28 11.71 -12.12 27.17
CA LEU A 28 10.86 -12.60 26.07
C LEU A 28 9.56 -11.81 25.95
N ASP A 29 8.91 -11.50 27.07
CA ASP A 29 7.69 -10.69 27.11
C ASP A 29 7.99 -9.27 26.60
N ASN A 30 9.11 -8.67 26.99
CA ASN A 30 9.52 -7.35 26.50
C ASN A 30 9.83 -7.35 24.99
N ILE A 31 10.54 -8.38 24.48
CA ILE A 31 10.78 -8.56 23.04
C ILE A 31 9.45 -8.68 22.29
N ARG A 32 8.52 -9.50 22.81
CA ARG A 32 7.19 -9.67 22.24
C ARG A 32 6.41 -8.35 22.23
N ASP A 33 6.51 -7.56 23.30
CA ASP A 33 5.84 -6.27 23.41
C ASP A 33 6.39 -5.25 22.40
N ILE A 34 7.71 -5.20 22.22
CA ILE A 34 8.37 -4.39 21.20
C ILE A 34 7.91 -4.82 19.81
N TRP A 35 7.89 -6.13 19.54
CA TRP A 35 7.45 -6.71 18.27
C TRP A 35 5.99 -6.37 17.96
N LEU A 36 5.10 -6.54 18.93
CA LEU A 36 3.68 -6.20 18.80
C LEU A 36 3.47 -4.69 18.56
N LYS A 37 4.20 -3.84 19.29
CA LYS A 37 4.14 -2.38 19.10
C LYS A 37 4.63 -1.98 17.72
N ALA A 38 5.72 -2.57 17.23
CA ALA A 38 6.25 -2.32 15.89
C ALA A 38 5.24 -2.76 14.81
N LYS A 39 4.73 -3.98 14.91
CA LYS A 39 3.73 -4.55 14.01
C LYS A 39 2.43 -3.75 13.99
N THR A 40 1.97 -3.25 15.13
CA THR A 40 0.77 -2.41 15.20
C THR A 40 0.97 -1.05 14.55
N ARG A 41 2.18 -0.48 14.64
CA ARG A 41 2.49 0.85 14.07
C ARG A 41 2.64 0.84 12.55
N SER A 42 3.15 -0.24 11.97
CA SER A 42 3.47 -0.31 10.54
C SER A 42 2.67 -1.37 9.76
N GLY A 43 1.98 -2.27 10.45
CA GLY A 43 1.28 -3.41 9.84
C GLY A 43 2.16 -4.63 9.60
N PHE A 44 3.49 -4.49 9.69
CA PHE A 44 4.50 -5.53 9.53
C PHE A 44 5.63 -5.29 10.55
N THR A 45 6.57 -6.23 10.67
CA THR A 45 7.74 -6.08 11.54
C THR A 45 8.94 -5.51 10.76
N PRO A 46 9.28 -4.21 10.92
CA PRO A 46 10.40 -3.61 10.22
C PRO A 46 11.75 -4.05 10.78
N THR A 47 12.74 -4.20 9.89
CA THR A 47 14.15 -4.25 10.27
C THR A 47 14.61 -2.90 10.85
N PRO A 48 15.76 -2.83 11.54
CA PRO A 48 16.30 -1.55 12.04
C PRO A 48 16.48 -0.50 10.94
N GLU A 49 16.94 -0.92 9.77
CA GLU A 49 17.11 -0.04 8.60
C GLU A 49 15.75 0.45 8.07
N GLU A 50 14.76 -0.43 7.92
CA GLU A 50 13.40 -0.07 7.53
C GLU A 50 12.76 0.88 8.55
N ALA A 51 13.02 0.69 9.84
CA ALA A 51 12.52 1.58 10.88
C ALA A 51 13.09 3.01 10.75
N GLU A 52 14.40 3.14 10.50
CA GLU A 52 15.02 4.45 10.22
C GLU A 52 14.51 5.06 8.90
N ARG A 53 14.32 4.23 7.88
CA ARG A 53 13.74 4.66 6.60
C ARG A 53 12.33 5.21 6.78
N LEU A 54 11.46 4.54 7.53
CA LEU A 54 10.14 5.03 7.89
C LEU A 54 10.22 6.37 8.65
N LYS A 55 11.20 6.56 9.54
CA LYS A 55 11.41 7.86 10.22
C LYS A 55 11.81 8.96 9.24
N ARG A 56 12.64 8.67 8.23
CA ARG A 56 12.99 9.63 7.17
C ARG A 56 11.79 9.98 6.30
N ILE A 57 11.03 8.99 5.85
CA ILE A 57 9.81 9.18 5.04
C ILE A 57 8.79 10.02 5.80
N ALA A 58 8.69 9.85 7.12
CA ALA A 58 7.83 10.67 7.95
C ALA A 58 8.19 12.17 7.91
N LYS A 59 9.36 12.56 7.42
CA LYS A 59 9.79 13.95 7.22
C LYS A 59 9.73 14.41 5.75
N ASN A 60 9.45 13.51 4.82
CA ASN A 60 9.38 13.83 3.39
C ASN A 60 8.17 14.75 3.09
N ILE A 61 8.34 15.65 2.12
CA ILE A 61 7.32 16.63 1.72
C ILE A 61 6.00 16.00 1.31
N THR A 62 6.00 14.92 0.53
CA THR A 62 4.78 14.22 0.10
C THR A 62 3.98 13.71 1.30
N TYR A 63 4.66 13.09 2.26
CA TYR A 63 4.03 12.59 3.49
C TYR A 63 3.50 13.75 4.36
N GLN A 64 4.29 14.82 4.52
CA GLN A 64 3.89 15.97 5.32
C GLN A 64 2.72 16.74 4.71
N SER A 65 2.70 16.91 3.39
CA SER A 65 1.58 17.52 2.67
C SER A 65 0.32 16.67 2.76
N PHE A 66 0.44 15.35 2.64
CA PHE A 66 -0.72 14.46 2.86
C PHE A 66 -1.24 14.57 4.30
N LYS A 67 -0.34 14.53 5.29
CA LYS A 67 -0.71 14.67 6.71
C LYS A 67 -1.36 16.03 7.01
N SER A 68 -0.87 17.12 6.41
CA SER A 68 -1.43 18.45 6.63
C SER A 68 -2.81 18.61 5.99
N CYS A 69 -3.02 17.99 4.82
CA CYS A 69 -4.27 17.97 4.07
C CYS A 69 -5.36 17.12 4.76
N VAL A 70 -5.04 15.86 5.07
CA VAL A 70 -6.02 14.86 5.55
C VAL A 70 -6.11 14.80 7.08
N GLY A 71 -5.13 15.34 7.80
CA GLY A 71 -5.08 15.31 9.27
C GLY A 71 -4.63 13.98 9.86
N SER A 72 -4.83 13.81 11.17
CA SER A 72 -4.40 12.61 11.89
C SER A 72 -5.38 11.46 11.65
N THR A 73 -5.05 10.56 10.73
CA THR A 73 -5.87 9.40 10.40
C THR A 73 -5.12 8.08 10.65
N PRO A 74 -5.83 6.97 10.89
CA PRO A 74 -5.23 5.63 10.93
C PRO A 74 -4.51 5.23 9.63
N TYR A 75 -4.74 5.96 8.54
CA TYR A 75 -4.17 5.71 7.21
C TYR A 75 -2.75 6.24 7.04
N LEU A 76 -2.34 7.25 7.83
CA LEU A 76 -1.01 7.86 7.71
C LEU A 76 0.12 6.84 7.81
N ARG A 77 0.01 5.86 8.70
CA ARG A 77 1.01 4.79 8.80
C ARG A 77 1.15 4.00 7.50
N PHE A 78 0.06 3.73 6.79
CA PHE A 78 0.06 2.97 5.56
C PHE A 78 0.54 3.79 4.36
N ILE A 79 0.32 5.11 4.36
CA ILE A 79 0.94 6.03 3.39
C ILE A 79 2.46 5.96 3.50
N LYS A 80 2.98 6.06 4.72
CA LYS A 80 4.42 5.98 5.00
C LYS A 80 5.01 4.62 4.57
N VAL A 81 4.28 3.53 4.80
CA VAL A 81 4.69 2.19 4.32
C VAL A 81 4.68 2.13 2.80
N GLY A 82 3.64 2.62 2.12
CA GLY A 82 3.60 2.62 0.66
C GLY A 82 4.71 3.45 0.01
N LEU A 83 5.06 4.60 0.58
CA LEU A 83 6.24 5.38 0.16
C LEU A 83 7.55 4.60 0.37
N MET A 84 7.66 3.83 1.46
CA MET A 84 8.81 2.95 1.68
C MET A 84 8.87 1.83 0.65
N LEU A 85 7.73 1.22 0.32
CA LEU A 85 7.66 0.19 -0.72
C LEU A 85 8.03 0.77 -2.10
N TYR A 86 7.69 2.04 -2.38
CA TYR A 86 8.17 2.72 -3.58
C TYR A 86 9.70 2.80 -3.60
N GLU A 87 10.34 3.22 -2.50
CA GLU A 87 11.81 3.24 -2.41
C GLU A 87 12.42 1.84 -2.60
N LEU A 88 11.89 0.81 -1.93
CA LEU A 88 12.35 -0.58 -2.10
C LEU A 88 12.17 -1.07 -3.54
N MET A 89 11.10 -0.64 -4.22
CA MET A 89 10.85 -0.98 -5.62
C MET A 89 11.90 -0.33 -6.52
N THR A 90 12.31 0.90 -6.22
CA THR A 90 13.40 1.59 -6.95
C THR A 90 14.75 0.91 -6.78
N GLU A 91 14.91 0.14 -5.70
CA GLU A 91 16.12 -0.63 -5.39
C GLU A 91 16.06 -2.08 -5.93
N GLY A 92 14.93 -2.50 -6.51
CA GLY A 92 14.75 -3.85 -7.03
C GLY A 92 14.47 -4.91 -5.96
N ASN A 93 14.14 -4.52 -4.73
CA ASN A 93 13.94 -5.46 -3.62
C ASN A 93 12.50 -6.04 -3.59
N LEU A 94 12.14 -6.79 -4.65
CA LEU A 94 10.77 -7.27 -4.88
C LEU A 94 10.30 -8.33 -3.88
N ASP A 95 11.20 -9.22 -3.45
CA ASP A 95 10.87 -10.29 -2.50
C ASP A 95 10.48 -9.70 -1.15
N ARG A 96 11.24 -8.72 -0.66
CA ARG A 96 10.91 -8.04 0.59
C ARG A 96 9.59 -7.27 0.52
N ILE A 97 9.28 -6.67 -0.65
CA ILE A 97 7.99 -6.02 -0.87
C ILE A 97 6.84 -7.03 -0.75
N LYS A 98 7.01 -8.22 -1.31
CA LYS A 98 6.02 -9.30 -1.23
C LYS A 98 5.82 -9.74 0.22
N GLU A 99 6.89 -10.01 0.96
CA GLU A 99 6.82 -10.36 2.38
C GLU A 99 6.06 -9.31 3.22
N ILE A 100 6.38 -8.03 3.03
CA ILE A 100 5.71 -6.94 3.77
C ILE A 100 4.22 -6.89 3.42
N LYS A 101 3.86 -7.05 2.13
CA LYS A 101 2.46 -7.09 1.70
C LYS A 101 1.72 -8.30 2.30
N ASP A 102 2.35 -9.46 2.36
CA ASP A 102 1.78 -10.68 2.94
C ASP A 102 1.59 -10.54 4.46
N GLU A 103 2.55 -9.96 5.19
CA GLU A 103 2.40 -9.66 6.62
C GLU A 103 1.21 -8.73 6.90
N ILE A 104 1.03 -7.70 6.05
CA ILE A 104 -0.05 -6.73 6.18
C ILE A 104 -1.39 -7.34 5.80
N TYR A 105 -1.44 -8.17 4.76
CA TYR A 105 -2.63 -8.93 4.37
C TYR A 105 -3.12 -9.82 5.51
N ASN A 106 -2.19 -10.48 6.21
CA ASN A 106 -2.48 -11.34 7.36
C ASN A 106 -2.78 -10.57 8.66
N SER A 107 -2.84 -9.23 8.61
CA SER A 107 -3.19 -8.37 9.74
C SER A 107 -4.68 -8.03 9.77
N LYS A 108 -5.18 -7.53 10.91
CA LYS A 108 -6.58 -7.10 11.10
C LYS A 108 -7.03 -5.96 10.14
N TYR A 109 -6.10 -5.31 9.43
CA TYR A 109 -6.35 -4.17 8.54
C TYR A 109 -6.31 -4.53 7.04
N ASN A 110 -6.28 -5.84 6.74
CA ASN A 110 -5.96 -6.52 5.49
C ASN A 110 -6.11 -5.72 4.18
N ILE A 111 -7.34 -5.41 3.74
CA ILE A 111 -7.60 -4.95 2.38
C ILE A 111 -7.44 -3.44 2.29
N THR A 112 -8.01 -2.67 3.21
CA THR A 112 -7.93 -1.20 3.18
C THR A 112 -6.49 -0.70 3.35
N ALA A 113 -5.70 -1.34 4.21
CA ALA A 113 -4.28 -1.01 4.38
C ALA A 113 -3.51 -1.20 3.06
N LEU A 114 -3.72 -2.34 2.40
CA LEU A 114 -3.08 -2.63 1.12
C LEU A 114 -3.48 -1.64 0.03
N LYS A 115 -4.73 -1.15 -0.01
CA LYS A 115 -5.14 -0.09 -0.97
C LYS A 115 -4.36 1.20 -0.77
N ILE A 116 -4.22 1.63 0.48
CA ILE A 116 -3.52 2.88 0.82
C ILE A 116 -2.04 2.75 0.48
N ILE A 117 -1.43 1.64 0.86
CA ILE A 117 -0.05 1.29 0.51
C ILE A 117 0.11 1.29 -1.00
N HIS A 118 -0.86 0.72 -1.71
CA HIS A 118 -0.87 0.63 -3.15
C HIS A 118 -0.85 2.01 -3.81
N ILE A 119 -1.79 2.89 -3.46
CA ILE A 119 -1.86 4.27 -3.96
C ILE A 119 -0.55 5.02 -3.70
N ALA A 120 0.03 4.85 -2.51
CA ALA A 120 1.30 5.45 -2.14
C ALA A 120 2.50 4.87 -2.89
N SER A 121 2.50 3.57 -3.20
CA SER A 121 3.61 2.87 -3.85
C SER A 121 3.64 2.99 -5.39
N THR A 122 2.59 3.52 -6.00
CA THR A 122 2.42 3.60 -7.48
C THR A 122 2.51 5.01 -8.04
N GLY A 123 2.84 6.01 -7.22
CA GLY A 123 2.90 7.42 -7.63
C GLY A 123 1.53 8.11 -7.72
N VAL A 124 0.43 7.35 -7.70
CA VAL A 124 -0.95 7.88 -7.71
C VAL A 124 -1.25 8.81 -6.54
N LEU A 125 -0.55 8.63 -5.41
CA LEU A 125 -0.69 9.47 -4.23
C LEU A 125 -0.49 10.96 -4.50
N LEU A 126 0.43 11.35 -5.39
CA LEU A 126 0.67 12.77 -5.68
C LEU A 126 -0.56 13.41 -6.34
N ASN A 127 -1.12 12.77 -7.37
CA ASN A 127 -2.32 13.25 -8.05
C ASN A 127 -3.54 13.23 -7.10
N THR A 128 -3.62 12.21 -6.24
CA THR A 128 -4.66 12.13 -5.21
C THR A 128 -4.55 13.28 -4.22
N LEU A 129 -3.33 13.60 -3.79
CA LEU A 129 -3.05 14.70 -2.88
C LEU A 129 -3.37 16.05 -3.50
N GLU A 130 -2.99 16.27 -4.76
CA GLU A 130 -3.31 17.50 -5.50
C GLU A 130 -4.83 17.70 -5.59
N TYR A 131 -5.57 16.66 -5.97
CA TYR A 131 -7.03 16.68 -5.98
C TYR A 131 -7.61 17.05 -4.61
N LEU A 132 -7.13 16.42 -3.53
CA LEU A 132 -7.64 16.68 -2.18
C LEU A 132 -7.32 18.10 -1.69
N ILE A 133 -6.15 18.65 -2.08
CA ILE A 133 -5.78 20.05 -1.77
C ILE A 133 -6.70 21.01 -2.51
N ASN A 134 -6.88 20.85 -3.82
CA ASN A 134 -7.75 21.70 -4.61
C ASN A 134 -9.20 21.65 -4.09
N LEU A 135 -9.70 20.44 -3.81
CA LEU A 135 -11.04 20.25 -3.25
C LEU A 135 -11.20 20.92 -1.88
N ARG A 136 -10.18 20.84 -1.02
CA ARG A 136 -10.16 21.50 0.29
C ARG A 136 -10.24 23.02 0.11
N ASP A 137 -9.45 23.58 -0.80
CA ASP A 137 -9.30 25.02 -0.95
C ASP A 137 -10.53 25.63 -1.65
N GLU A 138 -11.07 24.96 -2.67
CA GLU A 138 -12.29 25.38 -3.38
C GLU A 138 -13.54 25.35 -2.48
N ARG A 139 -13.70 24.30 -1.67
CA ARG A 139 -14.89 24.08 -0.85
C ARG A 139 -14.69 24.43 0.62
N GLN A 140 -13.52 24.96 0.98
CA GLN A 140 -13.14 25.30 2.36
C GLN A 140 -13.37 24.14 3.35
N LEU A 141 -13.00 22.92 2.95
CA LEU A 141 -13.29 21.70 3.73
C LEU A 141 -12.39 21.61 4.98
N SER A 142 -12.96 21.10 6.07
CA SER A 142 -12.18 20.69 7.23
C SER A 142 -11.32 19.45 6.89
N LYS A 143 -10.23 19.23 7.63
CA LYS A 143 -9.39 18.03 7.48
C LYS A 143 -10.19 16.72 7.58
N TYR A 144 -11.19 16.70 8.47
CA TYR A 144 -12.09 15.55 8.61
C TYR A 144 -12.90 15.31 7.33
N ALA A 145 -13.49 16.35 6.74
CA ALA A 145 -14.22 16.23 5.49
C ALA A 145 -13.31 15.78 4.34
N VAL A 146 -12.08 16.30 4.24
CA VAL A 146 -11.07 15.82 3.27
C VAL A 146 -10.74 14.34 3.48
N SER A 147 -10.64 13.88 4.73
CA SER A 147 -10.44 12.45 5.02
C SER A 147 -11.59 11.58 4.55
N LEU A 148 -12.84 12.05 4.66
CA LEU A 148 -13.99 11.32 4.11
C LEU A 148 -13.94 11.25 2.59
N GLU A 149 -13.49 12.31 1.92
CA GLU A 149 -13.27 12.29 0.46
C GLU A 149 -12.18 11.29 0.06
N PHE A 150 -11.08 11.23 0.83
CA PHE A 150 -10.06 10.22 0.62
C PHE A 150 -10.60 8.78 0.82
N GLU A 151 -11.48 8.55 1.80
CA GLU A 151 -12.14 7.25 1.97
C GLU A 151 -13.02 6.88 0.78
N LYS A 152 -13.75 7.83 0.20
CA LYS A 152 -14.51 7.60 -1.04
C LYS A 152 -13.58 7.17 -2.18
N ILE A 153 -12.40 7.80 -2.31
CA ILE A 153 -11.38 7.38 -3.29
C ILE A 153 -10.95 5.93 -3.02
N LEU A 154 -10.70 5.54 -1.76
CA LEU A 154 -10.34 4.16 -1.39
C LEU A 154 -11.44 3.13 -1.71
N VAL A 155 -12.71 3.52 -1.57
CA VAL A 155 -13.87 2.68 -1.94
C VAL A 155 -13.91 2.50 -3.46
N LEU A 156 -13.81 3.61 -4.21
CA LEU A 156 -13.84 3.59 -5.67
C LEU A 156 -12.63 2.87 -6.26
N TRP A 157 -11.47 2.93 -5.61
CA TRP A 157 -10.21 2.36 -6.11
C TRP A 157 -10.33 0.88 -6.49
N ASN A 158 -11.04 0.05 -5.72
CA ASN A 158 -11.26 -1.36 -6.06
C ASN A 158 -12.11 -1.55 -7.32
N ASN A 159 -13.05 -0.63 -7.53
CA ASN A 159 -13.99 -0.72 -8.63
C ASN A 159 -13.36 -0.25 -9.94
N ILE A 160 -12.34 0.61 -9.88
CA ILE A 160 -11.71 1.18 -11.09
C ILE A 160 -10.33 0.58 -11.37
N ALA A 161 -9.56 0.19 -10.36
CA ALA A 161 -8.14 -0.10 -10.52
C ALA A 161 -7.87 -1.60 -10.76
N ILE A 162 -6.96 -1.90 -11.68
CA ILE A 162 -6.53 -3.23 -12.09
C ILE A 162 -4.99 -3.29 -12.00
N PRO A 163 -4.44 -3.88 -10.92
CA PRO A 163 -3.01 -4.19 -10.87
C PRO A 163 -2.67 -5.26 -11.89
N VAL A 164 -1.56 -5.06 -12.60
CA VAL A 164 -0.93 -6.11 -13.41
C VAL A 164 0.36 -6.56 -12.75
N GLN A 165 0.49 -7.87 -12.58
CA GLN A 165 1.68 -8.55 -12.13
C GLN A 165 2.37 -9.26 -13.31
N LYS A 166 3.65 -9.59 -13.13
CA LYS A 166 4.47 -10.23 -14.16
C LYS A 166 3.88 -11.57 -14.65
N ASP A 167 3.32 -12.33 -13.71
CA ASP A 167 2.84 -13.69 -13.95
C ASP A 167 1.31 -13.74 -14.10
N ASP A 168 0.66 -12.57 -14.19
CA ASP A 168 -0.78 -12.52 -14.42
C ASP A 168 -1.11 -13.02 -15.83
N ASP A 169 -2.18 -13.81 -15.90
CA ASP A 169 -2.77 -14.24 -17.15
C ASP A 169 -3.51 -13.07 -17.80
N TRP A 170 -3.01 -12.61 -18.95
CA TRP A 170 -3.55 -11.46 -19.66
C TRP A 170 -5.02 -11.64 -20.07
N GLU A 171 -5.48 -12.87 -20.32
CA GLU A 171 -6.88 -13.16 -20.64
C GLU A 171 -7.79 -12.84 -19.44
N LYS A 172 -7.36 -13.20 -18.22
CA LYS A 172 -8.11 -12.88 -17.00
C LYS A 172 -8.20 -11.38 -16.77
N ILE A 173 -7.13 -10.64 -17.07
CA ILE A 173 -7.13 -9.17 -16.97
C ILE A 173 -8.16 -8.58 -17.93
N ILE A 174 -8.23 -9.09 -19.17
CA ILE A 174 -9.22 -8.66 -20.16
C ILE A 174 -10.65 -8.95 -19.68
N GLU A 175 -10.92 -10.11 -19.08
CA GLU A 175 -12.24 -10.42 -18.51
C GLU A 175 -12.63 -9.45 -17.38
N VAL A 176 -11.66 -9.03 -16.55
CA VAL A 176 -11.89 -7.98 -15.55
C VAL A 176 -12.24 -6.64 -16.21
N ILE A 177 -11.54 -6.26 -17.29
CA ILE A 177 -11.85 -5.05 -18.06
C ILE A 177 -13.26 -5.14 -18.67
N LYS A 178 -13.61 -6.26 -19.31
CA LYS A 178 -14.94 -6.52 -19.86
C LYS A 178 -16.02 -6.37 -18.79
N SER A 179 -15.82 -6.97 -17.62
CA SER A 179 -16.74 -6.84 -16.49
C SER A 179 -16.93 -5.38 -16.07
N LYS A 180 -15.85 -4.60 -15.96
CA LYS A 180 -15.93 -3.16 -15.62
C LYS A 180 -16.64 -2.34 -16.69
N VAL A 181 -16.43 -2.65 -17.97
CA VAL A 181 -17.13 -2.02 -19.10
C VAL A 181 -18.62 -2.34 -19.05
N MET A 182 -19.00 -3.61 -18.86
CA MET A 182 -20.41 -4.04 -18.76
C MET A 182 -21.13 -3.38 -17.57
N ASN A 183 -20.42 -3.19 -16.46
CA ASN A 183 -20.95 -2.50 -15.27
C ASN A 183 -20.95 -0.97 -15.40
N ASN A 184 -20.66 -0.41 -16.58
CA ASN A 184 -20.60 1.04 -16.82
C ASN A 184 -19.70 1.78 -15.81
N SER A 185 -18.53 1.21 -15.50
CA SER A 185 -17.59 1.85 -14.59
C SER A 185 -17.20 3.23 -15.15
N PRO A 186 -17.23 4.31 -14.34
CA PRO A 186 -16.88 5.64 -14.84
C PRO A 186 -15.40 5.75 -15.27
N LEU A 187 -14.57 4.86 -14.71
CA LEU A 187 -13.14 4.85 -14.91
C LEU A 187 -12.60 3.42 -14.81
N ILE A 188 -11.64 3.08 -15.66
CA ILE A 188 -10.88 1.83 -15.56
C ILE A 188 -9.39 2.20 -15.59
N VAL A 189 -8.66 1.88 -14.53
CA VAL A 189 -7.25 2.22 -14.35
C VAL A 189 -6.43 0.93 -14.35
N LEU A 190 -5.77 0.64 -15.46
CA LEU A 190 -4.77 -0.42 -15.56
C LEU A 190 -3.41 0.16 -15.19
N TYR A 191 -2.67 -0.52 -14.31
CA TYR A 191 -1.31 -0.08 -13.97
C TYR A 191 -0.37 -1.26 -13.76
N ALA A 192 0.90 -1.02 -14.05
CA ALA A 192 1.96 -2.01 -13.96
C ALA A 192 3.28 -1.35 -13.61
N SER A 193 4.17 -2.13 -13.00
CA SER A 193 5.56 -1.73 -12.75
C SER A 193 6.54 -2.82 -13.20
N GLN A 194 7.71 -2.36 -13.61
CA GLN A 194 8.86 -3.18 -14.02
C GLN A 194 8.47 -4.27 -15.02
N SER A 195 8.76 -5.53 -14.72
CA SER A 195 8.51 -6.66 -15.62
C SER A 195 7.04 -6.85 -15.98
N ALA A 196 6.10 -6.32 -15.19
CA ALA A 196 4.67 -6.41 -15.48
C ALA A 196 4.22 -5.41 -16.57
N VAL A 197 5.03 -4.39 -16.90
CA VAL A 197 4.72 -3.37 -17.92
C VAL A 197 4.47 -4.01 -19.29
N LYS A 198 5.25 -5.05 -19.65
CA LYS A 198 5.05 -5.80 -20.89
C LYS A 198 3.69 -6.50 -20.96
N VAL A 199 3.23 -7.06 -19.84
CA VAL A 199 1.92 -7.70 -19.73
C VAL A 199 0.82 -6.65 -19.92
N ALA A 200 0.92 -5.51 -19.22
CA ALA A 200 -0.07 -4.45 -19.32
C ALA A 200 -0.15 -3.81 -20.73
N HIS A 201 0.98 -3.62 -21.40
CA HIS A 201 0.97 -3.20 -22.81
C HIS A 201 0.25 -4.21 -23.70
N SER A 202 0.50 -5.50 -23.50
CA SER A 202 -0.16 -6.57 -24.27
C SER A 202 -1.67 -6.56 -24.05
N VAL A 203 -2.11 -6.39 -22.80
CA VAL A 203 -3.53 -6.23 -22.45
C VAL A 203 -4.16 -5.03 -23.17
N VAL A 204 -3.53 -3.85 -23.13
CA VAL A 204 -4.10 -2.65 -23.76
C VAL A 204 -4.22 -2.80 -25.29
N VAL A 205 -3.20 -3.38 -25.92
CA VAL A 205 -3.23 -3.69 -27.37
C VAL A 205 -4.41 -4.61 -27.69
N GLU A 206 -4.62 -5.64 -26.88
CA GLU A 206 -5.65 -6.64 -27.12
C GLU A 206 -7.07 -6.12 -26.81
N VAL A 207 -7.22 -5.29 -25.77
CA VAL A 207 -8.44 -4.52 -25.50
C VAL A 207 -8.83 -3.66 -26.72
N GLY A 208 -7.83 -3.04 -27.37
CA GLY A 208 -8.01 -2.28 -28.60
C GLY A 208 -8.47 -3.14 -29.78
N LYS A 209 -7.82 -4.28 -30.03
CA LYS A 209 -8.21 -5.22 -31.10
C LYS A 209 -9.63 -5.78 -30.93
N GLN A 210 -10.03 -6.02 -29.68
CA GLN A 210 -11.37 -6.52 -29.34
C GLN A 210 -12.42 -5.39 -29.31
N ASN A 211 -12.04 -4.14 -29.57
CA ASN A 211 -12.91 -2.95 -29.54
C ASN A 211 -13.73 -2.81 -28.23
N LEU A 212 -13.22 -3.34 -27.11
CA LEU A 212 -13.99 -3.43 -25.85
C LEU A 212 -14.41 -2.06 -25.31
N CYS A 213 -13.53 -1.08 -25.48
CA CYS A 213 -13.70 0.29 -24.98
C CYS A 213 -14.12 1.28 -26.07
N GLN A 214 -14.26 0.84 -27.32
CA GLN A 214 -14.48 1.72 -28.47
C GLN A 214 -15.78 2.54 -28.31
N ASN A 215 -15.71 3.84 -28.58
CA ASN A 215 -16.82 4.81 -28.51
C ASN A 215 -17.51 4.94 -27.15
N LYS A 216 -17.05 4.20 -26.14
CA LYS A 216 -17.57 4.25 -24.76
C LYS A 216 -16.56 4.85 -23.80
N TYR A 217 -15.27 4.74 -24.11
CA TYR A 217 -14.19 5.24 -23.27
C TYR A 217 -13.11 5.94 -24.09
N PHE A 218 -12.54 7.00 -23.53
CA PHE A 218 -11.31 7.65 -23.99
C PHE A 218 -10.10 7.01 -23.30
N PRO A 219 -9.18 6.36 -24.06
CA PRO A 219 -7.96 5.82 -23.50
C PRO A 219 -6.89 6.90 -23.37
N TRP A 220 -6.33 7.04 -22.18
CA TRP A 220 -5.10 7.79 -21.93
C TRP A 220 -4.06 6.83 -21.37
N SER A 221 -2.80 6.96 -21.77
CA SER A 221 -1.76 6.15 -21.16
C SER A 221 -0.44 6.91 -21.06
N LYS A 222 0.35 6.54 -20.05
CA LYS A 222 1.65 7.14 -19.79
C LYS A 222 2.63 6.07 -19.34
N ASN A 223 3.77 6.03 -20.02
CA ASN A 223 4.96 5.37 -19.53
C ASN A 223 5.76 6.36 -18.68
N LEU A 224 6.03 5.98 -17.44
CA LEU A 224 6.85 6.72 -16.49
C LEU A 224 8.15 5.93 -16.31
N ILE A 225 9.25 6.51 -16.74
CA ILE A 225 10.58 5.95 -16.54
C ILE A 225 11.32 6.84 -15.55
N TYR A 226 11.61 6.32 -14.36
CA TYR A 226 12.42 7.02 -13.36
C TYR A 226 13.60 6.14 -12.94
N LYS A 227 14.82 6.56 -13.28
CA LYS A 227 16.04 5.76 -13.18
C LYS A 227 15.91 4.44 -13.97
N SER A 228 15.75 3.31 -13.28
CA SER A 228 15.56 1.95 -13.82
C SER A 228 14.13 1.42 -13.65
N LEU A 229 13.25 2.22 -13.05
CA LEU A 229 11.87 1.84 -12.78
C LEU A 229 10.99 2.26 -13.94
N GLU A 230 10.54 1.26 -14.69
CA GLU A 230 9.48 1.43 -15.68
C GLU A 230 8.12 1.26 -14.99
N GLN A 231 7.23 2.22 -15.17
CA GLN A 231 5.85 2.14 -14.73
C GLN A 231 4.95 2.47 -15.92
N TYR A 232 3.85 1.76 -16.03
CA TYR A 232 2.83 2.02 -17.03
C TYR A 232 1.49 2.23 -16.36
N ILE A 233 0.81 3.30 -16.75
CA ILE A 233 -0.56 3.56 -16.35
C ILE A 233 -1.36 3.77 -17.62
N CYS A 234 -2.47 3.05 -17.75
CA CYS A 234 -3.48 3.26 -18.77
C CYS A 234 -4.83 3.49 -18.10
N ILE A 235 -5.53 4.51 -18.53
CA ILE A 235 -6.81 4.93 -17.99
C ILE A 235 -7.82 4.96 -19.13
N PHE A 236 -8.92 4.23 -18.98
CA PHE A 236 -10.09 4.34 -19.84
C PHE A 236 -11.12 5.20 -19.11
N TYR A 237 -11.30 6.43 -19.56
CA TYR A 237 -12.29 7.38 -19.04
C TYR A 237 -13.59 7.19 -19.79
N LYS A 238 -14.71 6.97 -19.10
CA LYS A 238 -16.00 6.81 -19.78
C LYS A 238 -16.39 8.12 -20.49
N ILE A 239 -16.87 8.01 -21.72
CA ILE A 239 -17.43 9.13 -22.48
C ILE A 239 -18.86 9.33 -21.98
N ASP A 240 -19.09 10.37 -21.19
CA ASP A 240 -20.41 10.79 -20.75
C ASP A 240 -20.78 12.09 -21.46
N GLY A 241 -21.47 12.03 -22.63
CA GLY A 241 -22.14 13.16 -23.32
C GLY A 241 -21.33 14.46 -23.56
N ASP A 242 -21.30 14.98 -24.80
CA ASP A 242 -20.69 16.27 -25.23
C ASP A 242 -19.48 16.75 -24.40
N TRP A 243 -18.41 15.97 -24.41
CA TRP A 243 -17.11 16.46 -23.97
C TRP A 243 -16.52 17.31 -25.10
N GLU A 244 -16.51 18.64 -24.92
CA GLU A 244 -15.47 19.45 -25.55
C GLU A 244 -14.14 18.93 -25.00
N THR A 245 -13.29 18.46 -25.90
CA THR A 245 -11.97 17.91 -25.61
C THR A 245 -11.20 18.82 -24.63
N PRO A 246 -10.70 18.32 -23.48
CA PRO A 246 -9.96 19.16 -22.52
C PRO A 246 -8.54 19.49 -22.98
N PHE A 247 -8.18 19.15 -24.23
CA PHE A 247 -6.90 19.45 -24.84
C PHE A 247 -7.17 19.97 -26.26
N GLY A 248 -7.43 21.27 -26.36
CA GLY A 248 -7.08 22.07 -27.53
C GLY A 248 -5.61 22.42 -27.52
#